data_AF-A0A7T5BJ77-F1
#
_entry.id   AF-A0A7T5BJ77-F1
#
_cell.length_a   1.000
_cell.length_b   1.000
_cell.length_c   1.000
_cell.angle_alpha   90.00
_cell.angle_beta   90.00
_cell.angle_gamma   90.00
#
_symmetry.space_group_name_H-M   'P 1'
#
loop_
_entity.id
_entity.type
_entity.pdbx_description
1 polymer ?
#
loop_
_entity_poly.entity_id
_entity_poly.type
_entity_poly.pdbx_seq_one_letter_code
_entity_poly.pdbx_strand_id
1 'polypeptide(L)'
;MTVEFAVALPVVAVVLTTLVAAVLVVDGQGRLTTAAATAARAVGRGDDTGLAVASRIAPGATLGVRRESGLVCVDAARTGAGPFAALTLRATGCAAAGGG
;
A
#
# COMPACT_ATOMS: atom_id res chain seq x y z
N MET A 1 -5.49 17.66 -41.52
CA MET A 1 -5.18 17.34 -40.11
C MET A 1 -3.67 17.45 -39.96
N THR A 2 -3.19 18.41 -39.18
CA THR A 2 -1.76 18.69 -39.05
C THR A 2 -1.10 17.64 -38.15
N VAL A 3 0.10 17.20 -38.53
CA VAL A 3 0.86 16.13 -37.86
C VAL A 3 1.05 16.42 -36.36
N GLU A 4 1.15 17.70 -36.01
CA GLU A 4 1.23 18.19 -34.63
C GLU A 4 0.06 17.72 -33.75
N PHE A 5 -1.20 17.78 -34.21
CA PHE A 5 -2.35 17.32 -33.42
C PHE A 5 -2.42 15.79 -33.35
N ALA A 6 -2.00 15.10 -34.41
CA ALA A 6 -1.94 13.64 -34.44
C ALA A 6 -0.97 13.07 -33.41
N VAL A 7 0.10 13.82 -33.08
CA VAL A 7 1.12 13.40 -32.09
C VAL A 7 0.85 14.01 -30.71
N ALA A 8 0.42 15.27 -30.63
CA ALA A 8 0.21 15.96 -29.36
C ALA A 8 -0.89 15.28 -28.51
N LEU A 9 -1.99 14.86 -29.14
CA LEU A 9 -3.14 14.32 -28.41
C LEU A 9 -2.83 12.96 -27.73
N PRO A 10 -2.19 11.99 -28.41
CA PRO A 10 -1.69 10.77 -27.75
C PRO A 10 -0.66 11.05 -26.65
N VAL A 11 0.27 11.98 -26.87
CA VAL A 11 1.31 12.31 -25.87
C VAL A 11 0.67 12.87 -24.60
N VAL A 12 -0.28 13.80 -24.73
CA VAL A 12 -1.01 14.35 -23.58
C VAL A 12 -1.80 13.25 -22.86
N ALA A 13 -2.46 12.35 -23.60
CA ALA A 13 -3.19 11.23 -23.01
C ALA A 13 -2.26 10.31 -22.20
N VAL A 14 -1.06 9.99 -22.72
CA VAL A 14 -0.06 9.17 -22.00
C VAL A 14 0.42 9.89 -20.74
N VAL A 15 0.71 11.19 -20.80
CA VAL A 15 1.14 11.96 -19.62
C VAL A 15 0.06 11.96 -18.55
N LEU A 16 -1.19 12.28 -18.90
CA LEU A 16 -2.29 12.32 -17.94
C LEU A 16 -2.56 10.95 -17.32
N THR A 17 -2.59 9.88 -18.12
CA THR A 17 -2.80 8.52 -17.59
C THR A 17 -1.65 8.09 -16.68
N THR A 18 -0.41 8.46 -17.00
CA THR A 18 0.76 8.20 -16.15
C THR A 18 0.66 8.94 -14.81
N LEU A 19 0.24 10.21 -14.82
CA LEU A 19 0.03 10.99 -13.60
C LEU A 19 -1.07 10.41 -12.71
N VAL A 20 -2.21 10.05 -13.29
CA VAL A 20 -3.30 9.39 -12.55
C VAL A 20 -2.81 8.06 -11.96
N ALA A 21 -2.10 7.26 -12.75
CA ALA A 21 -1.58 5.98 -12.29
C ALA A 21 -0.55 6.17 -11.15
N ALA A 22 0.28 7.21 -11.18
CA ALA A 22 1.18 7.55 -10.08
C ALA A 22 0.42 7.91 -8.79
N VAL A 23 -0.64 8.72 -8.88
CA VAL A 23 -1.49 9.05 -7.72
C VAL A 23 -2.12 7.80 -7.12
N LEU A 24 -2.63 6.88 -7.94
CA LEU A 24 -3.20 5.61 -7.47
C LEU A 24 -2.16 4.73 -6.76
N VAL A 25 -0.91 4.72 -7.23
CA VAL A 25 0.19 4.01 -6.56
C VAL A 25 0.45 4.62 -5.18
N VAL A 26 0.50 5.95 -5.08
CA VAL A 26 0.70 6.65 -3.80
C VAL A 26 -0.45 6.42 -2.83
N ASP A 27 -1.71 6.46 -3.28
CA ASP A 27 -2.87 6.12 -2.45
C ASP A 27 -2.79 4.67 -1.94
N GLY A 28 -2.43 3.73 -2.82
CA GLY A 28 -2.21 2.33 -2.45
C GLY A 28 -1.11 2.15 -1.40
N GLN A 29 -0.01 2.90 -1.51
CA GLN A 29 1.05 2.93 -0.49
C GLN A 29 0.55 3.49 0.84
N GLY A 30 -0.18 4.60 0.82
CA GLY A 30 -0.78 5.20 2.02
C GLY A 30 -1.74 4.25 2.74
N ARG A 31 -2.52 3.47 1.99
CA ARG A 31 -3.41 2.45 2.57
C ARG A 31 -2.64 1.29 3.18
N LEU A 32 -1.57 0.83 2.53
CA LEU A 32 -0.72 -0.26 3.06
C LEU A 32 -0.01 0.15 4.35
N THR A 33 0.53 1.37 4.41
CA THR A 33 1.17 1.90 5.62
C THR A 33 0.16 2.07 6.76
N THR A 34 -1.03 2.59 6.46
CA THR A 34 -2.12 2.72 7.43
C THR A 34 -2.56 1.34 7.95
N ALA A 35 -2.76 0.37 7.06
CA ALA A 35 -3.13 -0.99 7.43
C ALA A 35 -2.07 -1.64 8.35
N ALA A 36 -0.80 -1.57 7.97
CA ALA A 36 0.32 -2.09 8.77
C ALA A 36 0.39 -1.45 10.16
N ALA A 37 0.26 -0.13 10.26
CA ALA A 37 0.26 0.59 11.53
C ALA A 37 -0.94 0.21 12.42
N THR A 38 -2.14 0.09 11.85
CA THR A 38 -3.34 -0.32 12.60
C THR A 38 -3.22 -1.76 13.11
N ALA A 39 -2.73 -2.68 12.27
CA ALA A 39 -2.50 -4.07 12.65
C ALA A 39 -1.44 -4.16 13.75
N ALA A 40 -0.31 -3.46 13.63
CA ALA A 40 0.76 -3.47 14.63
C ALA A 40 0.25 -3.02 16.01
N ARG A 41 -0.56 -1.96 16.07
CA ARG A 41 -1.16 -1.47 17.32
C ARG A 41 -2.22 -2.42 17.90
N ALA A 42 -2.96 -3.14 17.07
CA ALA A 42 -3.94 -4.11 17.53
C ALA A 42 -3.25 -5.38 18.06
N VAL A 43 -2.34 -5.96 17.27
CA VAL A 43 -1.57 -7.13 17.67
C VAL A 43 -0.66 -6.83 18.87
N GLY A 44 -0.12 -5.61 18.98
CA GLY A 44 0.62 -5.15 20.15
C GLY A 44 -0.21 -5.14 21.44
N ARG A 45 -1.53 -5.01 21.35
CA ARG A 45 -2.49 -5.13 22.46
C ARG A 45 -2.99 -6.57 22.68
N GLY A 46 -2.53 -7.53 21.88
CA GLY A 46 -3.05 -8.91 21.87
C GLY A 46 -4.39 -9.06 21.14
N ASP A 47 -4.78 -8.08 20.32
CA ASP A 47 -6.02 -8.11 19.54
C ASP A 47 -5.73 -8.54 18.10
N ASP A 48 -5.89 -9.84 17.84
CA ASP A 48 -5.67 -10.44 16.52
C ASP A 48 -6.76 -10.06 15.49
N THR A 49 -7.89 -9.48 15.92
CA THR A 49 -8.93 -8.99 14.99
C THR A 49 -8.43 -7.83 14.13
N GLY A 50 -7.38 -7.13 14.58
CA GLY A 50 -6.74 -6.06 13.83
C GLY A 50 -6.17 -6.48 12.48
N LEU A 51 -5.78 -7.75 12.31
CA LEU A 51 -5.34 -8.27 11.00
C LEU A 51 -6.50 -8.37 10.01
N ALA A 52 -7.68 -8.77 10.48
CA ALA A 52 -8.89 -8.83 9.66
C ALA A 52 -9.43 -7.43 9.31
N VAL A 53 -9.21 -6.44 10.18
CA VAL A 53 -9.50 -5.03 9.87
C VAL A 53 -8.52 -4.50 8.83
N ALA A 54 -7.22 -4.75 9.02
CA ALA A 54 -6.17 -4.29 8.11
C ALA A 54 -6.32 -4.87 6.69
N SER A 55 -6.78 -6.12 6.54
CA SER A 55 -7.06 -6.70 5.22
C SER A 55 -8.24 -6.03 4.51
N ARG A 56 -9.19 -5.42 5.24
CA ARG A 56 -10.25 -4.58 4.65
C ARG A 56 -9.75 -3.20 4.24
N ILE A 57 -8.75 -2.64 4.93
CA ILE A 57 -8.11 -1.35 4.58
C ILE A 57 -7.29 -1.51 3.29
N ALA A 58 -6.54 -2.61 3.16
CA ALA A 58 -5.71 -2.92 2.01
C ALA A 58 -6.11 -4.27 1.38
N PRO A 59 -7.19 -4.32 0.58
CA PRO A 59 -7.68 -5.56 -0.02
C PRO A 59 -6.65 -6.16 -0.99
N GLY A 60 -6.46 -7.48 -0.88
CA GLY A 60 -5.48 -8.22 -1.67
C GLY A 60 -4.03 -8.06 -1.19
N ALA A 61 -3.80 -7.38 -0.07
CA ALA A 61 -2.48 -7.33 0.56
C ALA A 61 -2.23 -8.58 1.41
N THR A 62 -1.02 -9.12 1.33
CA THR A 62 -0.51 -10.14 2.25
C THR A 62 0.03 -9.44 3.49
N LEU A 63 -0.42 -9.86 4.67
CA LEU A 63 0.03 -9.32 5.96
C LEU A 63 0.90 -10.37 6.67
N GLY A 64 2.06 -9.96 7.18
CA GLY A 64 2.95 -10.79 8.00
C GLY A 64 3.25 -10.10 9.32
N VAL A 65 3.25 -10.84 10.43
CA VAL A 65 3.57 -10.30 11.76
C VAL A 65 4.98 -10.75 12.16
N ARG A 66 5.84 -9.81 12.53
CA ARG A 66 7.13 -10.06 13.17
C ARG A 66 7.13 -9.51 14.58
N ARG A 67 7.58 -10.29 15.55
CA ARG A 67 7.75 -9.86 16.94
C ARG A 67 9.25 -9.82 17.23
N GLU A 68 9.76 -8.67 17.64
CA GLU A 68 11.18 -8.46 17.85
C GLU A 68 11.40 -7.52 19.04
N SER A 69 12.16 -7.96 20.04
CA SER A 69 12.65 -7.14 21.17
C SER A 69 11.61 -6.21 21.83
N GLY A 70 10.38 -6.68 22.05
CA GLY A 70 9.31 -5.86 22.66
C GLY A 70 8.55 -4.96 21.68
N LEU A 71 8.79 -5.10 20.38
CA LEU A 71 8.02 -4.50 19.30
C LEU A 71 7.25 -5.58 18.53
N VAL A 72 6.07 -5.24 18.06
CA VAL A 72 5.31 -5.97 17.06
C VAL A 72 5.32 -5.16 15.78
N CYS A 73 5.95 -5.70 14.75
CA CYS A 73 5.95 -5.18 13.40
C CYS A 73 4.99 -5.98 12.52
N VAL A 74 4.29 -5.28 11.63
CA VAL A 74 3.45 -5.88 10.62
C VAL A 74 3.94 -5.41 9.26
N ASP A 75 4.26 -6.38 8.40
CA ASP A 75 4.59 -6.16 7.00
C ASP A 75 3.35 -6.37 6.15
N ALA A 76 3.03 -5.37 5.33
CA ALA A 76 1.98 -5.44 4.33
C ALA A 76 2.62 -5.39 2.94
N ALA A 77 2.27 -6.34 2.08
CA ALA A 77 2.74 -6.38 0.70
C ALA A 77 1.58 -6.59 -0.27
N ARG A 78 1.64 -5.94 -1.44
CA ARG A 78 0.66 -6.09 -2.52
C ARG A 78 1.36 -5.94 -3.87
N THR A 79 0.92 -6.66 -4.88
CA THR A 79 1.33 -6.37 -6.26
C THR A 79 0.60 -5.14 -6.78
N GLY A 80 1.28 -4.33 -7.59
CA GLY A 80 0.65 -3.21 -8.30
C GLY A 80 -0.41 -3.70 -9.29
N ALA A 81 -1.09 -2.75 -9.93
CA ALA A 81 -2.14 -3.04 -10.90
C ALA A 81 -1.91 -2.31 -12.22
N GLY A 82 -2.52 -2.81 -13.30
CA GLY A 82 -2.43 -2.23 -14.64
C GLY A 82 -0.97 -2.13 -15.12
N PRO A 83 -0.50 -0.96 -15.59
CA PRO A 83 0.86 -0.79 -16.11
C PRO A 83 1.95 -1.02 -15.04
N PHE A 84 1.57 -1.05 -13.77
CA PHE A 84 2.48 -1.27 -12.64
C PHE A 84 2.35 -2.66 -12.01
N ALA A 85 1.74 -3.63 -12.70
CA ALA A 85 1.54 -4.98 -12.17
C ALA A 85 2.85 -5.71 -11.80
N ALA A 86 3.97 -5.34 -12.43
CA ALA A 86 5.30 -5.88 -12.10
C ALA A 86 5.91 -5.31 -10.81
N LEU A 87 5.36 -4.20 -10.28
CA LEU A 87 5.87 -3.57 -9.05
C LEU A 87 5.26 -4.24 -7.82
N THR A 88 6.10 -4.53 -6.82
CA THR A 88 5.63 -4.99 -5.51
C THR A 88 5.69 -3.84 -4.52
N LEU A 89 4.53 -3.49 -4.00
CA LEU A 89 4.30 -2.43 -3.03
C LEU A 89 4.44 -3.04 -1.64
N ARG A 90 5.33 -2.49 -0.80
CA ARG A 90 5.58 -2.99 0.56
C ARG A 90 5.54 -1.85 1.56
N ALA A 91 4.96 -2.11 2.73
CA ALA A 91 4.93 -1.20 3.86
C ALA A 91 5.13 -1.98 5.15
N THR A 92 5.85 -1.40 6.11
CA THR A 92 6.04 -1.99 7.43
C THR A 92 5.60 -0.98 8.48
N GLY A 93 4.83 -1.42 9.46
CA GLY A 93 4.42 -0.63 10.62
C GLY A 93 4.79 -1.36 11.89
N CYS A 94 5.43 -0.68 12.84
CA CYS A 94 5.83 -1.25 14.13
C CYS A 94 5.16 -0.52 15.29
N ALA A 95 4.83 -1.26 16.35
CA ALA A 95 4.28 -0.75 17.59
C ALA A 95 4.88 -1.52 18.78
N ALA A 96 4.89 -0.92 19.97
CA ALA A 96 5.30 -1.62 21.19
C ALA A 96 4.38 -2.80 21.51
N ALA A 97 4.97 -3.90 21.98
CA ALA A 97 4.27 -5.08 22.45
C ALA A 97 3.91 -4.92 23.93
N GLY A 98 2.62 -4.76 24.22
CA GLY A 98 2.13 -4.40 25.56
C GLY A 98 2.48 -2.94 25.89
N GLY A 99 1.47 -2.13 26.27
CA GLY A 99 1.72 -0.77 26.74
C GLY A 99 2.49 -0.81 28.06
N GLY A 100 3.79 -0.58 28.01
CA GLY A 100 4.71 -0.49 29.13
C GLY A 100 5.81 0.51 28.85
#